data_AF-A0A950QED2-F1
#
_entry.id   AF-A0A950QED2-F1
#
_cell.length_a   1.000
_cell.length_b   1.000
_cell.length_c   1.000
_cell.angle_alpha   90.00
_cell.angle_beta   90.00
_cell.angle_gamma   90.00
#
_symmetry.space_group_name_H-M   'P 1'
#
loop_
_entity.id
_entity.type
_entity.pdbx_description
1 polymer ?
#
loop_
_entity_poly.entity_id
_entity_poly.type
_entity_poly.pdbx_seq_one_letter_code
_entity_poly.pdbx_strand_id
1 'polypeptide(L)'
;MPKRVHIFDDLMAGFRDAIALKKGRKADLRVTAVPRVKPMKPREIKGIRLALGASQSQFAQVLNVSPKVVQSWEQGARRPTSTALKLLSIARTNPHILLQQ
;
A
#
# COMPACT_ATOMS: atom_id res chain seq x y z
N MET A 1 17.30 -31.84 -11.06
CA MET A 1 16.53 -33.10 -11.14
C MET A 1 15.09 -32.78 -10.75
N PRO A 2 14.07 -33.17 -11.54
CA PRO A 2 12.68 -32.91 -11.19
C PRO A 2 12.29 -33.71 -9.94
N LYS A 3 11.52 -33.08 -9.03
CA LYS A 3 10.99 -33.75 -7.84
C LYS A 3 10.03 -34.85 -8.30
N ARG A 4 10.19 -36.09 -7.81
CA ARG A 4 9.17 -37.14 -8.01
C ARG A 4 7.91 -36.69 -7.28
N VAL A 5 6.83 -36.46 -8.02
CA VAL A 5 5.55 -35.97 -7.49
C VAL A 5 4.74 -37.17 -7.01
N HIS A 6 4.42 -37.20 -5.72
CA HIS A 6 3.50 -38.16 -5.13
C HIS A 6 2.18 -37.44 -4.92
N ILE A 7 1.36 -37.40 -5.97
CA ILE A 7 0.20 -36.50 -6.10
C ILE A 7 -0.69 -36.51 -4.85
N PHE A 8 -1.01 -37.70 -4.32
CA PHE A 8 -1.86 -37.82 -3.13
C PHE A 8 -1.18 -37.25 -1.87
N ASP A 9 0.07 -37.64 -1.61
CA ASP A 9 0.80 -37.23 -0.41
C ASP A 9 1.11 -35.72 -0.42
N ASP A 10 1.53 -35.20 -1.58
CA ASP A 10 1.80 -33.78 -1.79
C ASP A 10 0.53 -32.94 -1.61
N LEU A 11 -0.62 -33.42 -2.10
CA LEU A 11 -1.92 -32.76 -1.92
C LEU A 11 -2.37 -32.78 -0.44
N MET A 12 -2.23 -33.93 0.22
CA MET A 12 -2.59 -34.07 1.64
C MET A 12 -1.69 -33.23 2.54
N ALA A 13 -0.40 -33.08 2.20
CA ALA A 13 0.51 -32.16 2.87
C ALA A 13 0.04 -30.71 2.73
N GLY A 14 -0.29 -30.27 1.50
CA GLY A 14 -0.81 -28.92 1.26
C GLY A 14 -2.10 -28.60 2.03
N PHE A 15 -3.02 -29.57 2.17
CA PHE A 15 -4.22 -29.37 2.98
C PHE A 15 -3.91 -29.22 4.47
N ARG A 16 -2.97 -30.00 5.01
CA ARG A 16 -2.54 -29.88 6.42
C ARG A 16 -1.93 -28.51 6.68
N ASP A 17 -1.10 -28.03 5.76
CA ASP A 17 -0.49 -26.70 5.82
C ASP A 17 -1.55 -25.59 5.76
N ALA A 18 -2.55 -25.71 4.89
CA ALA A 18 -3.66 -24.76 4.82
C ALA A 18 -4.46 -24.69 6.14
N ILE A 19 -4.72 -25.84 6.76
CA ILE A 19 -5.40 -25.90 8.07
C ILE A 19 -4.53 -25.28 9.17
N ALA A 20 -3.22 -25.55 9.17
CA ALA A 20 -2.28 -24.97 10.12
C ALA A 20 -2.23 -23.44 10.00
N LEU A 21 -2.16 -22.90 8.78
CA LEU A 21 -2.21 -21.47 8.51
C LEU A 21 -3.52 -20.83 9.03
N LYS A 22 -4.67 -21.45 8.75
CA LYS A 22 -5.98 -20.97 9.25
C LYS A 22 -6.05 -20.90 10.77
N LYS A 23 -5.35 -21.80 11.48
CA LYS A 23 -5.24 -21.83 12.94
C LYS A 23 -4.15 -20.91 13.50
N GLY A 24 -3.51 -20.09 12.65
CA GLY A 24 -2.43 -19.19 13.05
C GLY A 24 -1.12 -19.90 13.39
N ARG A 25 -0.95 -21.16 12.97
CA ARG A 25 0.27 -21.93 13.16
C ARG A 25 1.20 -21.75 11.95
N LYS A 26 2.50 -21.90 12.17
CA LYS A 26 3.49 -21.90 11.08
C LYS A 26 3.23 -23.08 10.15
N ALA A 27 3.28 -22.84 8.84
CA ALA A 27 3.11 -23.82 7.77
C ALA A 27 4.08 -23.48 6.64
N ASP A 28 4.48 -24.46 5.84
CA ASP A 28 5.37 -24.25 4.70
C ASP A 28 4.57 -23.76 3.48
N LEU A 29 4.00 -22.56 3.61
CA LEU A 29 3.22 -21.91 2.56
C LEU A 29 3.84 -20.59 2.17
N ARG A 30 3.86 -20.33 0.85
CA ARG A 30 4.13 -18.99 0.34
C ARG A 30 2.91 -18.11 0.58
N VAL A 31 2.98 -17.27 1.61
CA VAL A 31 1.93 -16.31 1.96
C VAL A 31 2.34 -14.91 1.55
N THR A 32 1.51 -14.26 0.71
CA THR A 32 1.65 -12.84 0.39
C THR A 32 0.67 -12.03 1.22
N ALA A 33 1.16 -11.33 2.24
CA ALA A 33 0.33 -10.40 3.01
C ALA A 33 0.15 -9.09 2.24
N VAL A 34 -1.11 -8.68 2.02
CA VAL A 34 -1.43 -7.38 1.41
C VAL A 34 -1.83 -6.42 2.53
N PRO A 35 -0.91 -5.55 3.02
CA PRO A 35 -1.22 -4.64 4.11
C PRO A 35 -2.25 -3.60 3.66
N ARG A 36 -3.29 -3.40 4.48
CA ARG A 36 -4.25 -2.31 4.29
C ARG A 36 -3.57 -0.97 4.59
N VAL A 37 -3.76 0.01 3.71
CA VAL A 37 -3.26 1.36 3.94
C VAL A 37 -4.11 2.04 5.00
N LYS A 38 -3.48 2.53 6.06
CA LYS A 38 -4.17 3.27 7.13
C LYS A 38 -4.64 4.64 6.60
N PRO A 39 -5.82 5.13 7.02
CA PRO A 39 -6.23 6.51 6.73
C PRO A 39 -5.17 7.51 7.20
N MET A 40 -4.93 8.54 6.40
CA MET A 40 -3.92 9.55 6.67
C MET A 40 -4.57 10.83 7.20
N LYS A 41 -3.98 11.43 8.23
CA LYS A 41 -4.44 12.71 8.80
C LYS A 41 -4.04 13.87 7.88
N PRO A 42 -4.78 15.00 7.90
CA PRO A 42 -4.49 16.16 7.06
C PRO A 42 -3.03 16.67 7.19
N ARG A 43 -2.50 16.69 8.42
CA ARG A 43 -1.11 17.08 8.71
C ARG A 43 -0.06 16.18 8.06
N GLU A 44 -0.35 14.89 7.91
CA GLU A 44 0.59 13.94 7.29
C GLU A 44 0.65 14.17 5.77
N ILE A 45 -0.50 14.45 5.15
CA ILE A 45 -0.58 14.79 3.72
C ILE A 45 0.20 16.08 3.44
N LYS A 46 -0.02 17.12 4.25
CA LYS A 46 0.73 18.37 4.19
C LYS A 46 2.24 18.14 4.37
N GLY A 47 2.62 17.23 5.27
CA GLY A 47 4.01 16.85 5.51
C GLY A 47 4.70 16.29 4.27
N ILE A 48 4.04 15.40 3.52
CA ILE A 48 4.56 14.84 2.26
C ILE A 48 4.82 15.96 1.24
N ARG A 49 3.86 16.86 1.08
CA ARG A 49 4.00 17.99 0.15
C ARG A 49 5.17 18.90 0.52
N LEU A 50 5.30 19.23 1.81
CA LEU A 50 6.38 20.10 2.28
C LEU A 50 7.75 19.43 2.15
N ALA A 51 7.83 18.11 2.34
CA ALA A 51 9.05 17.35 2.12
C ALA A 51 9.51 17.36 0.65
N LEU A 52 8.58 17.56 -0.30
CA LEU A 52 8.89 17.80 -1.71
C LEU A 52 9.27 19.25 -2.04
N GLY A 53 9.19 20.17 -1.07
CA GLY A 53 9.36 21.61 -1.34
C GLY A 53 8.27 22.19 -2.24
N ALA A 54 7.12 21.52 -2.37
CA ALA A 54 6.09 21.85 -3.34
C ALA A 54 4.99 22.76 -2.77
N SER A 55 4.51 23.69 -3.60
CA SER A 55 3.24 24.39 -3.36
C SER A 55 2.05 23.43 -3.50
N GLN A 56 0.87 23.83 -3.03
CA GLN A 56 -0.34 23.00 -3.20
C GLN A 56 -0.67 22.73 -4.67
N SER A 57 -0.41 23.69 -5.57
CA SER A 57 -0.64 23.52 -7.01
C SER A 57 0.37 22.58 -7.65
N GLN A 58 1.66 22.69 -7.31
CA GLN A 58 2.70 21.77 -7.79
C GLN A 58 2.43 20.34 -7.31
N PHE A 59 2.04 20.16 -6.04
CA PHE A 59 1.70 18.84 -5.51
C PHE A 59 0.45 18.25 -6.16
N ALA A 60 -0.53 19.09 -6.50
CA ALA A 60 -1.69 18.67 -7.27
C ALA A 60 -1.31 18.15 -8.67
N GLN A 61 -0.38 18.82 -9.36
CA GLN A 61 0.14 18.37 -10.65
C GLN A 61 0.84 17.02 -10.53
N VAL A 62 1.71 16.86 -9.52
CA VAL A 62 2.41 15.60 -9.23
C VAL A 62 1.43 14.43 -9.00
N LEU A 63 0.33 14.68 -8.29
CA LEU A 63 -0.69 13.68 -8.00
C LEU A 63 -1.79 13.56 -9.06
N ASN A 64 -1.71 14.33 -10.15
CA ASN A 64 -2.74 14.44 -11.18
C ASN A 64 -4.16 14.69 -10.63
N VAL A 65 -4.29 15.66 -9.73
CA VAL A 65 -5.57 16.11 -9.15
C VAL A 65 -5.66 17.64 -9.17
N SER A 66 -6.83 18.20 -8.89
CA SER A 66 -6.97 19.66 -8.79
C SER A 66 -6.37 20.20 -7.47
N PRO A 67 -5.88 21.46 -7.44
CA PRO A 67 -5.41 22.08 -6.20
C PRO A 67 -6.45 22.10 -5.08
N LYS A 68 -7.74 22.22 -5.44
CA LYS A 68 -8.87 22.18 -4.50
C LYS A 68 -8.99 20.83 -3.79
N VAL A 69 -8.62 19.73 -4.44
CA VAL A 69 -8.60 18.39 -3.83
C VAL A 69 -7.48 18.31 -2.79
N VAL A 70 -6.26 18.76 -3.13
CA VAL A 70 -5.13 18.82 -2.19
C VAL A 70 -5.48 19.68 -0.97
N GLN A 71 -6.02 20.87 -1.20
CA GLN A 71 -6.46 21.77 -0.13
C GLN A 71 -7.50 21.11 0.79
N SER A 72 -8.51 20.46 0.21
CA SER A 72 -9.56 19.77 0.96
C SER A 72 -9.03 18.63 1.82
N TRP A 73 -8.02 17.90 1.33
CA TRP A 73 -7.32 16.86 2.10
C TRP A 73 -6.48 17.43 3.24
N GLU A 74 -5.74 18.51 3.00
CA GLU A 74 -4.91 19.18 4.01
C GLU A 74 -5.71 19.92 5.07
N GLN A 75 -6.96 20.28 4.77
CA GLN A 75 -7.92 20.85 5.74
C GLN A 75 -8.77 19.78 6.43
N GLY A 76 -8.78 18.54 5.91
CA GLY A 76 -9.59 17.44 6.44
C GLY A 76 -11.07 17.48 6.06
N ALA A 77 -11.49 18.39 5.16
CA ALA A 77 -12.85 18.44 4.65
C ALA A 77 -13.21 17.21 3.80
N ARG A 78 -12.22 16.61 3.11
CA ARG A 78 -12.36 15.34 2.40
C ARG A 78 -11.16 14.44 2.70
N ARG A 79 -11.33 13.15 2.44
CA ARG A 79 -10.26 12.15 2.52
C ARG A 79 -9.79 11.73 1.12
N PRO A 80 -8.52 11.33 0.94
CA PRO A 80 -8.06 10.74 -0.32
C PRO A 80 -8.83 9.46 -0.65
N THR A 81 -9.03 9.20 -1.94
CA THR A 81 -9.57 7.92 -2.43
C THR A 81 -8.60 6.79 -2.10
N SER A 82 -9.04 5.53 -2.17
CA SER A 82 -8.18 4.36 -1.89
C SER A 82 -6.87 4.38 -2.70
N THR A 83 -6.93 4.71 -3.99
CA THR A 83 -5.77 4.82 -4.88
C THR A 83 -4.87 5.99 -4.49
N ALA A 84 -5.44 7.19 -4.27
CA ALA A 84 -4.66 8.34 -3.86
C ALA A 84 -4.01 8.14 -2.48
N LEU A 85 -4.71 7.48 -1.56
CA LEU A 85 -4.19 7.09 -0.25
C LEU A 85 -3.04 6.09 -0.36
N LYS A 86 -3.14 5.13 -1.29
CA LYS A 86 -2.04 4.19 -1.59
C LYS A 86 -0.82 4.93 -2.12
N LEU A 87 -1.00 5.86 -3.06
CA LEU A 87 0.08 6.67 -3.61
C LEU A 87 0.73 7.55 -2.54
N LEU A 88 -0.07 8.25 -1.74
CA LEU A 88 0.40 9.02 -0.58
C LEU A 88 1.16 8.16 0.43
N SER A 89 0.72 6.91 0.65
CA SER A 89 1.43 5.99 1.54
C SER A 89 2.80 5.57 1.00
N ILE A 90 2.98 5.50 -0.32
CA ILE A 90 4.28 5.25 -0.95
C ILE A 90 5.16 6.49 -0.81
N ALA A 91 4.61 7.66 -1.13
CA ALA A 91 5.28 8.95 -1.01
C ALA A 91 5.68 9.29 0.44
N ARG A 92 4.97 8.77 1.45
CA ARG A 92 5.33 8.98 2.86
C ARG A 92 6.71 8.41 3.21
N THR A 93 7.14 7.33 2.56
CA THR A 93 8.46 6.73 2.79
C THR A 93 9.53 7.43 1.96
N ASN A 94 9.21 7.79 0.72
CA ASN A 94 10.09 8.53 -0.18
C ASN A 94 9.25 9.50 -1.03
N PRO A 95 9.17 10.79 -0.67
CA PRO A 95 8.32 11.73 -1.40
C PRO A 95 8.76 11.92 -2.86
N HIS A 96 10.07 11.89 -3.12
CA HIS A 96 10.66 12.12 -4.46
C HIS A 96 10.33 11.03 -5.48
N ILE A 97 9.82 9.86 -5.04
CA ILE A 97 9.37 8.81 -5.96
C ILE A 97 8.24 9.27 -6.89
N LEU A 98 7.48 10.29 -6.47
CA LEU A 98 6.40 10.86 -7.28
C LEU A 98 6.90 11.71 -8.46
N LEU A 99 8.21 12.00 -8.52
CA LEU A 99 8.83 12.80 -9.58
C LEU A 99 9.51 11.95 -10.65
N GLN A 100 9.58 10.62 -10.46
CA GLN A 100 10.23 9.70 -11.40
C GLN A 100 9.22 9.26 -12.45
N GLN A 101 9.58 9.39 -13.74
CA GLN A 101 8.79 8.94 -14.89
C GLN A 101 9.45 7.75 -15.56
#